data_AF-A0A947SMD6-F1
#
_entry.id   AF-A0A947SMD6-F1
#
_cell.length_a   1.000
_cell.length_b   1.000
_cell.length_c   1.000
_cell.angle_alpha   90.00
_cell.angle_beta   90.00
_cell.angle_gamma   90.00
#
_symmetry.space_group_name_H-M   'P 1'
#
loop_
_entity.id
_entity.type
_entity.pdbx_description
1 polymer ?
#
loop_
_entity_poly.entity_id
_entity_poly.type
_entity_poly.pdbx_seq_one_letter_code
_entity_poly.pdbx_strand_id
1 'polypeptide(L)'
;MYNFFHKKKEDYVNKYTIVLALVTAAIFLAGVIVMIPHTKNAVKKLIGDIPTKLKLIVILPDDCEDCFDIYQVTDFVKTVAGAKYTTTKEYKASDKNADLLIKAHGIKTLPTFVLQGNIKKLQLDQIFDPSNIGPMNDKSFVYVNKFPPYYDLEEQKIRGQFSLLFLTDNACAKCYDVNTHSIALENLVMNPTSSSTVDVSSAEGYTLISKYNIKYGPTILLRGDLDAYQNFKTLWESVGTIESDGTYIFREAGLDLMGIYKNLATWALMNTQ
;
A
#
# COMPACT_ATOMS: atom_id res chain seq x y z
N MET A 1 24.03 65.60 -30.86
CA MET A 1 23.01 65.70 -29.78
C MET A 1 22.60 64.34 -29.19
N TYR A 2 23.15 63.21 -29.65
CA TYR A 2 22.76 61.85 -29.22
C TYR A 2 23.53 61.32 -27.98
N ASN A 3 24.72 61.85 -27.67
CA ASN A 3 25.58 61.34 -26.60
C ASN A 3 25.31 61.93 -25.19
N PHE A 4 24.36 62.86 -25.05
CA PHE A 4 24.08 63.48 -23.73
C PHE A 4 22.98 62.74 -22.95
N PHE A 5 22.07 62.03 -23.64
CA PHE A 5 20.98 61.31 -22.98
C PHE A 5 21.33 59.90 -22.50
N HIS A 6 22.42 59.29 -23.01
CA HIS A 6 22.83 57.95 -22.58
C HIS A 6 23.51 57.94 -21.21
N LYS A 7 24.34 58.95 -20.91
CA LYS A 7 25.15 58.95 -19.67
C LYS A 7 24.31 59.17 -18.39
N LYS A 8 23.17 59.86 -18.49
CA LYS A 8 22.27 60.08 -17.34
C LYS A 8 21.40 58.86 -17.01
N LYS A 9 21.21 57.95 -17.96
CA LYS A 9 20.38 56.75 -17.79
C LYS A 9 21.13 55.64 -17.05
N GLU A 10 22.46 55.52 -17.25
CA GLU A 10 23.30 54.54 -16.54
C GLU A 10 23.44 54.83 -15.04
N ASP A 11 23.59 56.09 -14.64
CA ASP A 11 23.71 56.46 -13.21
C ASP A 11 22.40 56.24 -12.43
N TYR A 12 21.24 56.41 -13.08
CA TYR A 12 19.94 56.24 -12.45
C TYR A 12 19.58 54.76 -12.25
N VAL A 13 19.94 53.91 -13.22
CA VAL A 13 19.72 52.45 -13.13
C VAL A 13 20.57 51.84 -12.02
N ASN A 14 21.82 52.30 -11.83
CA ASN A 14 22.69 51.79 -10.76
C ASN A 14 22.22 52.13 -9.35
N LYS A 15 21.59 53.29 -9.13
CA LYS A 15 21.05 53.62 -7.80
C LYS A 15 19.81 52.78 -7.46
N TYR A 16 18.93 52.54 -8.44
CA TYR A 16 17.70 51.78 -8.21
C TYR A 16 17.97 50.28 -8.00
N THR A 17 18.96 49.71 -8.70
CA THR A 17 19.36 48.31 -8.51
C THR A 17 19.98 48.06 -7.14
N ILE A 18 20.80 48.98 -6.64
CA ILE A 18 21.38 48.88 -5.28
C ILE A 18 20.29 48.96 -4.21
N VAL A 19 19.34 49.89 -4.34
CA VAL A 19 18.23 50.03 -3.37
C VAL A 19 17.34 48.78 -3.39
N LEU A 20 17.02 48.25 -4.56
CA LEU A 20 16.21 47.03 -4.68
C LEU A 20 16.93 45.81 -4.06
N ALA A 21 18.24 45.68 -4.27
CA ALA A 21 19.03 44.59 -3.67
C ALA A 21 19.10 44.67 -2.13
N LEU A 22 19.15 45.88 -1.57
CA LEU A 22 19.14 46.06 -0.11
C LEU A 22 17.77 45.74 0.50
N VAL A 23 16.68 46.07 -0.19
CA VAL A 23 15.31 45.76 0.27
C VAL A 23 15.06 44.26 0.25
N THR A 24 15.48 43.55 -0.81
CA THR A 24 15.33 42.08 -0.87
C THR A 24 16.18 41.37 0.18
N ALA A 25 17.41 41.83 0.42
CA ALA A 25 18.26 41.31 1.49
C ALA A 25 17.64 41.52 2.89
N ALA A 26 17.03 42.68 3.15
CA ALA A 26 16.37 42.96 4.42
C ALA A 26 15.12 42.08 4.65
N ILE A 27 14.32 41.84 3.60
CA ILE A 27 13.15 40.94 3.67
C ILE A 27 13.62 39.50 3.94
N PHE A 28 14.71 39.06 3.31
CA PHE A 28 15.27 37.73 3.54
C PHE A 28 15.77 37.57 4.97
N LEU A 29 16.49 38.57 5.50
CA LEU A 29 16.97 38.57 6.88
C LEU A 29 15.82 38.57 7.90
N ALA A 30 14.75 39.35 7.65
CA ALA A 30 13.57 39.35 8.50
C ALA A 30 12.85 38.00 8.50
N GLY A 31 12.73 37.34 7.34
CA GLY A 31 12.16 35.99 7.23
C GLY A 31 12.96 34.94 8.00
N VAL A 32 14.30 35.02 7.97
CA VAL A 32 15.18 34.14 8.75
C VAL A 32 14.99 34.38 10.26
N ILE A 33 14.86 35.63 10.71
CA ILE A 33 14.66 35.95 12.13
C ILE A 33 13.32 35.42 12.66
N VAL A 34 12.26 35.41 11.84
CA VAL A 34 10.94 34.87 12.21
C VAL A 34 10.93 33.33 12.28
N MET A 35 11.81 32.62 11.55
CA MET A 35 11.92 31.16 11.65
C MET A 35 12.76 30.65 12.84
N ILE A 36 13.64 31.49 13.41
CA ILE A 36 14.52 31.09 14.52
C ILE A 36 13.79 30.69 15.83
N PRO A 37 12.64 31.27 16.23
CA PRO A 37 11.96 30.86 17.46
C PRO A 37 11.30 29.48 17.38
N HIS A 38 10.96 29.00 16.18
CA HIS A 38 10.32 27.69 16.01
C HIS A 38 11.29 26.49 16.10
N THR A 39 12.60 26.71 15.97
CA THR A 39 13.59 25.63 16.04
C THR A 39 14.03 25.32 17.48
N LYS A 40 13.98 26.29 18.41
CA LYS A 40 14.38 26.05 19.81
C LYS A 40 13.41 25.14 20.58
N ASN A 41 12.12 25.15 20.22
CA ASN A 41 11.14 24.19 20.76
C ASN A 41 11.24 22.81 20.10
N ALA A 42 11.72 22.73 18.86
CA ALA A 42 11.97 21.44 18.20
C ALA A 42 13.19 20.72 18.79
N VAL A 43 14.26 21.44 19.14
CA VAL A 43 15.49 20.82 19.66
C VAL A 43 15.37 20.36 21.12
N LYS A 44 14.63 21.09 21.98
CA LYS A 44 14.37 20.65 23.36
C LYS A 44 13.45 19.41 23.44
N LYS A 45 12.67 19.14 22.39
CA LYS A 45 11.88 17.90 22.21
C LYS A 45 12.73 16.71 21.69
N LEU A 46 13.93 16.97 21.15
CA LEU A 46 14.78 15.94 20.52
C LEU A 46 15.84 15.31 21.45
N ILE A 47 16.14 15.90 22.62
CA ILE A 47 17.27 15.47 23.48
C ILE A 47 16.81 15.02 24.88
N GLY A 48 15.48 14.96 25.12
CA GLY A 48 14.89 14.67 26.42
C GLY A 48 14.30 13.27 26.61
N ASP A 49 14.55 12.29 25.73
CA ASP A 49 14.08 10.93 25.94
C ASP A 49 15.15 9.90 25.59
N ILE A 50 15.71 9.28 26.62
CA ILE A 50 16.55 8.09 26.52
C ILE A 50 15.75 7.07 25.68
N PRO A 51 16.34 6.48 24.61
CA PRO A 51 15.61 5.55 23.76
C PRO A 51 15.04 4.43 24.62
N THR A 52 13.72 4.35 24.68
CA THR A 52 13.03 3.24 25.32
C THR A 52 13.57 1.97 24.69
N LYS A 53 14.33 1.16 25.45
CA LYS A 53 14.72 -0.17 24.99
C LYS A 53 13.46 -1.00 24.88
N LEU A 54 12.92 -1.07 23.67
CA LEU A 54 11.76 -1.86 23.35
C LEU A 54 12.22 -3.26 22.99
N LYS A 55 11.45 -4.25 23.40
CA LYS A 55 11.63 -5.64 23.02
C LYS A 55 10.59 -5.97 21.97
N LEU A 56 11.04 -6.34 20.79
CA LEU A 56 10.19 -6.85 19.71
C LEU A 56 10.21 -8.37 19.73
N ILE A 57 9.01 -8.96 19.77
CA ILE A 57 8.78 -10.39 19.63
C ILE A 57 7.88 -10.59 18.39
N VAL A 58 8.36 -11.33 17.41
CA VAL A 58 7.58 -11.67 16.21
C VAL A 58 7.04 -13.09 16.35
N ILE A 59 5.78 -13.30 15.97
CA ILE A 59 5.15 -14.62 15.93
C ILE A 59 4.71 -14.87 14.49
N LEU A 60 5.27 -15.90 13.89
CA LEU A 60 5.03 -16.29 12.50
C LEU A 60 4.19 -17.57 12.45
N PRO A 61 3.38 -17.77 11.40
CA PRO A 61 2.78 -19.08 11.14
C PRO A 61 3.86 -20.14 10.91
N ASP A 62 3.53 -21.40 11.23
CA ASP A 62 4.42 -22.54 10.95
C ASP A 62 4.61 -22.68 9.44
N ASP A 63 3.50 -22.77 8.69
CA ASP A 63 3.46 -23.11 7.28
C ASP A 63 2.76 -22.01 6.45
N CYS A 64 3.42 -20.87 6.23
CA CYS A 64 2.94 -19.85 5.30
C CYS A 64 4.11 -19.02 4.75
N GLU A 65 4.63 -19.43 3.59
CA GLU A 65 5.74 -18.74 2.91
C GLU A 65 5.27 -17.41 2.28
N ASP A 66 4.04 -17.38 1.77
CA ASP A 66 3.47 -16.22 1.08
C ASP A 66 2.65 -15.29 2.01
N CYS A 67 2.73 -15.49 3.32
CA CYS A 67 2.05 -14.61 4.26
C CYS A 67 2.66 -13.21 4.24
N PHE A 68 1.83 -12.21 4.56
CA PHE A 68 2.23 -10.82 4.63
C PHE A 68 3.54 -10.63 5.42
N ASP A 69 4.49 -9.91 4.84
CA ASP A 69 5.78 -9.67 5.47
C ASP A 69 5.65 -8.65 6.62
N ILE A 70 5.50 -9.20 7.83
CA ILE A 70 5.35 -8.43 9.06
C ILE A 70 6.55 -7.50 9.33
N TYR A 71 7.72 -7.79 8.75
CA TYR A 71 8.91 -6.98 8.96
C TYR A 71 8.77 -5.58 8.35
N GLN A 72 8.01 -5.43 7.27
CA GLN A 72 7.71 -4.11 6.68
C GLN A 72 7.02 -3.19 7.69
N VAL A 73 6.09 -3.73 8.49
CA VAL A 73 5.41 -2.97 9.54
C VAL A 73 6.37 -2.65 10.67
N THR A 74 7.22 -3.59 11.08
CA THR A 74 8.22 -3.30 12.11
C THR A 74 9.21 -2.25 11.63
N ASP A 75 9.74 -2.31 10.42
CA ASP A 75 10.67 -1.30 9.91
C ASP A 75 10.03 0.09 9.82
N PHE A 76 8.74 0.15 9.50
CA PHE A 76 7.95 1.37 9.58
C PHE A 76 7.88 1.91 11.02
N VAL A 77 7.57 1.08 12.04
CA VAL A 77 7.55 1.51 13.46
C VAL A 77 8.92 2.04 13.88
N LYS A 78 9.99 1.35 13.51
CA LYS A 78 11.38 1.78 13.79
C LYS A 78 11.66 3.16 13.20
N THR A 79 11.24 3.39 11.96
CA THR A 79 11.53 4.61 11.21
C THR A 79 10.64 5.79 11.66
N VAL A 80 9.34 5.58 11.79
CA VAL A 80 8.36 6.65 12.04
C VAL A 80 8.20 6.96 13.52
N ALA A 81 8.13 5.94 14.38
CA ALA A 81 8.01 6.16 15.82
C ALA A 81 9.37 6.47 16.48
N GLY A 82 10.46 6.54 15.70
CA GLY A 82 11.82 6.69 16.21
C GLY A 82 12.24 5.56 17.17
N ALA A 83 11.54 4.43 17.09
CA ALA A 83 11.68 3.33 18.02
C ALA A 83 13.04 2.65 17.83
N LYS A 84 13.87 2.64 18.88
CA LYS A 84 15.10 1.84 18.90
C LYS A 84 14.84 0.53 19.64
N TYR A 85 14.53 -0.52 18.89
CA TYR A 85 14.54 -1.88 19.41
C TYR A 85 15.52 -2.74 18.63
N THR A 86 15.93 -3.81 19.29
CA THR A 86 16.48 -5.00 18.64
C THR A 86 15.37 -6.03 18.58
N THR A 87 15.14 -6.64 17.42
CA THR A 87 14.36 -7.88 17.33
C THR A 87 14.98 -8.84 18.34
N THR A 88 14.20 -9.19 19.36
CA THR A 88 14.75 -9.89 20.50
C THR A 88 14.45 -11.38 20.39
N LYS A 89 13.29 -11.74 19.83
CA LYS A 89 12.87 -13.11 19.58
C LYS A 89 11.94 -13.20 18.38
N GLU A 90 12.05 -14.31 17.67
CA GLU A 90 11.09 -14.78 16.68
C GLU A 90 10.62 -16.16 17.14
N TYR A 91 9.32 -16.42 17.02
CA TYR A 91 8.70 -17.70 17.33
C TYR A 91 7.82 -18.15 16.17
N LYS A 92 7.80 -19.46 15.94
CA LYS A 92 6.81 -20.12 15.10
C LYS A 92 5.56 -20.41 15.92
N ALA A 93 4.40 -20.56 15.28
CA ALA A 93 3.13 -20.73 15.98
C ALA A 93 3.11 -21.97 16.88
N SER A 94 3.80 -23.03 16.46
CA SER A 94 4.00 -24.27 17.23
C SER A 94 4.91 -24.13 18.46
N ASP A 95 5.66 -23.02 18.63
CA ASP A 95 6.49 -22.80 19.81
C ASP A 95 5.64 -22.64 21.08
N LYS A 96 6.02 -23.33 22.15
CA LYS A 96 5.36 -23.20 23.47
C LYS A 96 5.29 -21.75 23.97
N ASN A 97 6.31 -20.94 23.64
CA ASN A 97 6.32 -19.53 24.02
C ASN A 97 5.36 -18.69 23.16
N ALA A 98 5.18 -19.03 21.88
CA ALA A 98 4.19 -18.39 21.02
C ALA A 98 2.78 -18.70 21.54
N ASP A 99 2.48 -19.96 21.87
CA ASP A 99 1.18 -20.37 22.42
C ASP A 99 0.78 -19.56 23.68
N LEU A 100 1.73 -19.37 24.61
CA LEU A 100 1.49 -18.54 25.80
C LEU A 100 1.18 -17.08 25.44
N LEU A 101 1.88 -16.50 24.48
CA LEU A 101 1.65 -15.12 24.03
C LEU A 101 0.33 -14.98 23.28
N ILE A 102 0.03 -15.92 22.39
CA ILE A 102 -1.22 -15.99 21.62
C ILE A 102 -2.41 -16.01 22.58
N LYS A 103 -2.38 -16.90 23.58
CA LYS A 103 -3.44 -17.01 24.60
C LYS A 103 -3.53 -15.78 25.49
N ALA A 104 -2.39 -15.27 25.97
CA ALA A 104 -2.36 -14.12 26.87
C ALA A 104 -2.88 -12.83 26.22
N HIS A 105 -2.69 -12.69 24.90
CA HIS A 105 -3.08 -11.51 24.14
C HIS A 105 -4.30 -11.71 23.25
N GLY A 106 -4.94 -12.89 23.27
CA GLY A 106 -6.08 -13.19 22.41
C GLY A 106 -5.78 -12.97 20.92
N ILE A 107 -4.57 -13.31 20.48
CA ILE A 107 -4.14 -13.17 19.08
C ILE A 107 -4.94 -14.15 18.23
N LYS A 108 -5.52 -13.66 17.13
CA LYS A 108 -6.34 -14.47 16.21
C LYS A 108 -5.69 -14.69 14.86
N THR A 109 -4.77 -13.82 14.44
CA THR A 109 -4.14 -13.86 13.13
C THR A 109 -2.63 -13.81 13.22
N LEU A 110 -1.96 -14.51 12.32
CA LEU A 110 -0.50 -14.51 12.14
C LEU A 110 -0.16 -14.15 10.68
N PRO A 111 1.00 -13.55 10.38
CA PRO A 111 2.02 -13.14 11.34
C PRO A 111 1.59 -11.92 12.17
N THR A 112 2.19 -11.77 13.34
CA THR A 112 1.95 -10.67 14.28
C THR A 112 3.24 -10.33 15.01
N PHE A 113 3.26 -9.21 15.73
CA PHE A 113 4.30 -8.93 16.69
C PHE A 113 3.75 -8.33 17.98
N VAL A 114 4.52 -8.53 19.04
CA VAL A 114 4.33 -7.91 20.35
C VAL A 114 5.53 -7.01 20.63
N LEU A 115 5.26 -5.73 20.83
CA LEU A 115 6.22 -4.76 21.36
C LEU A 115 6.05 -4.65 22.88
N GLN A 116 7.15 -4.79 23.62
CA GLN A 116 7.16 -4.66 25.08
C GLN A 116 8.12 -3.54 25.52
N GLY A 117 7.72 -2.73 26.50
CA GLY A 117 8.51 -1.63 27.07
C GLY A 117 7.64 -0.41 27.37
N ASN A 118 8.19 0.81 27.38
CA ASN A 118 7.39 2.02 27.60
C ASN A 118 6.67 2.45 26.30
N ILE A 119 5.50 1.85 26.04
CA ILE A 119 4.75 2.00 24.78
C ILE A 119 4.09 3.37 24.66
N LYS A 120 3.63 3.95 25.77
CA LYS A 120 2.88 5.22 25.79
C LYS A 120 3.61 6.37 25.08
N LYS A 121 4.94 6.37 25.11
CA LYS A 121 5.77 7.41 24.46
C LYS A 121 5.76 7.32 22.93
N LEU A 122 5.42 6.17 22.36
CA LEU A 122 5.47 5.92 20.92
C LEU A 122 4.22 6.41 20.18
N GLN A 123 3.12 6.68 20.89
CA GLN A 123 1.86 7.14 20.30
C GLN A 123 1.38 6.25 19.13
N LEU A 124 1.53 4.92 19.29
CA LEU A 124 1.21 3.94 18.22
C LEU A 124 -0.27 3.98 17.80
N ASP A 125 -1.14 4.41 18.71
CA ASP A 125 -2.57 4.66 18.49
C ASP A 125 -2.85 5.81 17.52
N GLN A 126 -1.90 6.72 17.31
CA GLN A 126 -2.01 7.80 16.32
C GLN A 126 -1.46 7.40 14.95
N ILE A 127 -0.69 6.30 14.88
CA ILE A 127 0.03 5.89 13.67
C ILE A 127 -0.71 4.73 12.99
N PHE A 128 -1.27 3.81 13.77
CA PHE A 128 -1.99 2.66 13.24
C PHE A 128 -3.49 2.89 13.20
N ASP A 129 -4.12 2.34 12.16
CA ASP A 129 -5.57 2.20 12.12
C ASP A 129 -6.04 1.38 13.34
N PRO A 130 -7.08 1.81 14.07
CA PRO A 130 -7.59 1.08 15.24
C PRO A 130 -7.92 -0.38 14.97
N SER A 131 -8.28 -0.72 13.73
CA SER A 131 -8.58 -2.08 13.32
C SER A 131 -7.36 -3.00 13.26
N ASN A 132 -6.14 -2.44 13.20
CA ASN A 132 -4.86 -3.15 13.22
C ASN A 132 -4.19 -3.15 14.61
N ILE A 133 -4.86 -2.59 15.61
CA ILE A 133 -4.37 -2.52 16.99
C ILE A 133 -5.06 -3.61 17.81
N GLY A 134 -4.26 -4.53 18.34
CA GLY A 134 -4.70 -5.51 19.33
C GLY A 134 -4.66 -4.94 20.76
N PRO A 135 -4.62 -5.80 21.79
CA PRO A 135 -4.49 -5.34 23.17
C PRO A 135 -3.28 -4.41 23.36
N MET A 136 -3.53 -3.21 23.86
CA MET A 136 -2.52 -2.19 24.11
C MET A 136 -2.64 -1.64 25.53
N ASN A 137 -1.51 -1.48 26.20
CA ASN A 137 -1.39 -0.78 27.48
C ASN A 137 -0.03 -0.08 27.57
N ASP A 138 0.28 0.54 28.71
CA ASP A 138 1.54 1.28 28.91
C ASP A 138 2.81 0.42 28.70
N LYS A 139 2.71 -0.91 28.82
CA LYS A 139 3.83 -1.87 28.79
C LYS A 139 3.91 -2.73 27.54
N SER A 140 2.80 -2.92 26.83
CA SER A 140 2.73 -3.83 25.68
C SER A 140 1.81 -3.31 24.59
N PHE A 141 2.19 -3.57 23.35
CA PHE A 141 1.40 -3.34 22.15
C PHE A 141 1.41 -4.61 21.31
N VAL A 142 0.24 -5.01 20.83
CA VAL A 142 0.06 -6.15 19.93
C VAL A 142 -0.42 -5.62 18.59
N TYR A 143 0.29 -5.92 17.52
CA TYR A 143 -0.15 -5.59 16.18
C TYR A 143 -1.04 -6.70 15.64
N VAL A 144 -2.27 -6.39 15.23
CA VAL A 144 -3.16 -7.36 14.61
C VAL A 144 -3.05 -7.19 13.10
N ASN A 145 -2.43 -8.16 12.44
CA ASN A 145 -2.35 -8.15 10.98
C ASN A 145 -3.73 -8.45 10.38
N LYS A 146 -4.17 -7.58 9.48
CA LYS A 146 -5.35 -7.77 8.63
C LYS A 146 -5.02 -7.73 7.14
N PHE A 147 -3.74 -7.62 6.78
CA PHE A 147 -3.28 -7.68 5.40
C PHE A 147 -3.12 -9.15 5.00
N PRO A 148 -3.95 -9.65 4.05
CA PRO A 148 -3.79 -11.00 3.56
C PRO A 148 -2.61 -11.10 2.56
N PRO A 149 -1.96 -12.28 2.43
CA PRO A 149 -2.32 -13.52 3.11
C PRO A 149 -1.92 -13.54 4.59
N TYR A 150 -2.77 -14.14 5.43
CA TYR A 150 -2.49 -14.33 6.87
C TYR A 150 -3.05 -15.69 7.32
N TYR A 151 -2.45 -16.28 8.34
CA TYR A 151 -2.98 -17.49 8.99
C TYR A 151 -4.00 -17.12 10.05
N ASP A 152 -5.22 -17.63 9.93
CA ASP A 152 -6.28 -17.49 10.92
C ASP A 152 -6.21 -18.65 11.92
N LEU A 153 -6.02 -18.33 13.20
CA LEU A 153 -5.88 -19.31 14.28
C LEU A 153 -7.21 -19.95 14.69
N GLU A 154 -8.34 -19.28 14.46
CA GLU A 154 -9.67 -19.82 14.77
C GLU A 154 -10.11 -20.80 13.67
N GLU A 155 -9.91 -20.43 12.40
CA GLU A 155 -10.24 -21.27 11.25
C GLU A 155 -9.15 -22.27 10.88
N GLN A 156 -7.96 -22.15 11.48
CA GLN A 156 -6.78 -23.00 11.25
C GLN A 156 -6.36 -23.10 9.78
N LYS A 157 -6.45 -21.98 9.03
CA LYS A 157 -6.07 -21.93 7.61
C LYS A 157 -5.51 -20.58 7.21
N ILE A 158 -4.79 -20.56 6.10
CA ILE A 158 -4.35 -19.31 5.45
C ILE A 158 -5.57 -18.68 4.76
N ARG A 159 -5.78 -17.39 5.02
CA ARG A 159 -6.79 -16.53 4.38
C ARG A 159 -6.14 -15.63 3.34
N GLY A 160 -6.90 -15.22 2.33
CA GLY A 160 -6.47 -14.27 1.30
C GLY A 160 -5.68 -14.84 0.14
N GLN A 161 -5.52 -16.16 0.04
CA GLN A 161 -4.87 -16.75 -1.13
C GLN A 161 -5.83 -16.76 -2.33
N PHE A 162 -5.33 -16.30 -3.48
CA PHE A 162 -6.09 -16.28 -4.73
C PHE A 162 -5.18 -16.45 -5.95
N SER A 163 -5.74 -16.99 -7.02
CA SER A 163 -5.12 -17.09 -8.34
C SER A 163 -5.65 -16.01 -9.27
N LEU A 164 -4.79 -15.53 -10.18
CA LEU A 164 -5.10 -14.58 -11.24
C LEU A 164 -4.99 -15.25 -12.61
N LEU A 165 -6.08 -15.29 -13.37
CA LEU A 165 -6.08 -15.74 -14.76
C LEU A 165 -6.25 -14.54 -15.68
N PHE A 166 -5.30 -14.35 -16.59
CA PHE A 166 -5.40 -13.40 -17.69
C PHE A 166 -6.07 -14.08 -18.89
N LEU A 167 -7.22 -13.55 -19.31
CA LEU A 167 -7.88 -13.98 -20.54
C LEU A 167 -7.52 -12.99 -21.66
N THR A 168 -6.62 -13.38 -22.56
CA THR A 168 -5.95 -12.47 -23.51
C THR A 168 -6.42 -12.70 -24.95
N ASP A 169 -6.20 -11.71 -25.81
CA ASP A 169 -6.35 -11.90 -27.27
C ASP A 169 -5.00 -11.60 -27.94
N ASN A 170 -4.21 -12.65 -28.17
CA ASN A 170 -2.89 -12.53 -28.76
C ASN A 170 -2.95 -12.07 -30.23
N ALA A 171 -4.11 -12.21 -30.90
CA ALA A 171 -4.31 -11.69 -32.24
C ALA A 171 -4.65 -10.19 -32.25
N CYS A 172 -4.98 -9.59 -31.09
CA CYS A 172 -5.37 -8.19 -30.98
C CYS A 172 -4.20 -7.29 -30.55
N ALA A 173 -3.35 -6.91 -31.51
CA ALA A 173 -2.21 -6.00 -31.24
C ALA A 173 -2.60 -4.59 -30.77
N LYS A 174 -3.88 -4.20 -30.89
CA LYS A 174 -4.39 -2.89 -30.46
C LYS A 174 -5.14 -2.93 -29.13
N CYS A 175 -5.46 -4.11 -28.63
CA CYS A 175 -6.17 -4.23 -27.37
C CYS A 175 -5.26 -3.80 -26.21
N TYR A 176 -5.88 -3.38 -25.11
CA TYR A 176 -5.15 -2.98 -23.92
C TYR A 176 -4.30 -4.14 -23.36
N ASP A 177 -3.20 -3.78 -22.71
CA ASP A 177 -2.34 -4.76 -22.04
C ASP A 177 -3.01 -5.24 -20.75
N VAL A 178 -3.43 -6.49 -20.73
CA VAL A 178 -4.08 -7.13 -19.58
C VAL A 178 -3.19 -7.12 -18.33
N ASN A 179 -1.86 -7.07 -18.49
CA ASN A 179 -0.90 -7.10 -17.37
C ASN A 179 -0.96 -5.82 -16.52
N THR A 180 -1.59 -4.75 -17.02
CA THR A 180 -1.88 -3.55 -16.23
C THR A 180 -2.70 -3.85 -14.98
N HIS A 181 -3.51 -4.92 -14.99
CA HIS A 181 -4.24 -5.37 -13.80
C HIS A 181 -3.32 -5.92 -12.70
N SER A 182 -2.17 -6.52 -13.02
CA SER A 182 -1.20 -6.93 -12.00
C SER A 182 -0.72 -5.73 -11.19
N ILE A 183 -0.38 -4.65 -11.88
CA ILE A 183 0.06 -3.40 -11.25
C ILE A 183 -1.07 -2.82 -10.38
N ALA A 184 -2.31 -2.85 -10.87
CA ALA A 184 -3.46 -2.38 -10.10
C ALA A 184 -3.68 -3.20 -8.81
N LEU A 185 -3.56 -4.53 -8.88
CA LEU A 185 -3.67 -5.41 -7.72
C LEU A 185 -2.50 -5.22 -6.74
N GLU A 186 -1.26 -5.08 -7.23
CA GLU A 186 -0.08 -4.77 -6.42
C GLU A 186 -0.25 -3.45 -5.64
N ASN A 187 -0.81 -2.41 -6.27
CA ASN A 187 -1.12 -1.14 -5.61
C ASN A 187 -2.18 -1.26 -4.51
N LEU A 188 -3.03 -2.29 -4.57
CA LEU A 188 -3.98 -2.65 -3.53
C LEU A 188 -3.37 -3.61 -2.49
N VAL A 189 -2.08 -3.90 -2.58
CA VAL A 189 -1.36 -4.88 -1.75
C VAL A 189 -1.98 -6.28 -1.89
N MET A 190 -2.40 -6.62 -3.11
CA MET A 190 -2.99 -7.91 -3.46
C MET A 190 -2.08 -8.66 -4.42
N ASN A 191 -1.33 -9.64 -3.90
CA ASN A 191 -0.44 -10.48 -4.70
C ASN A 191 -1.07 -11.86 -4.90
N PRO A 192 -1.31 -12.30 -6.14
CA PRO A 192 -1.84 -13.63 -6.38
C PRO A 192 -0.79 -14.70 -6.03
N THR A 193 -1.23 -15.83 -5.46
CA THR A 193 -0.35 -16.98 -5.18
C THR A 193 0.04 -17.72 -6.46
N SER A 194 -0.74 -17.55 -7.53
CA SER A 194 -0.45 -18.10 -8.84
C SER A 194 -1.08 -17.26 -9.93
N SER A 195 -0.44 -17.24 -11.10
CA SER A 195 -1.00 -16.62 -12.28
C SER A 195 -0.91 -17.52 -13.51
N SER A 196 -1.87 -17.37 -14.42
CA SER A 196 -1.89 -18.08 -15.70
C SER A 196 -2.47 -17.20 -16.79
N THR A 197 -2.19 -17.56 -18.04
CA THR A 197 -2.66 -16.84 -19.23
C THR A 197 -3.35 -17.80 -20.17
N VAL A 198 -4.55 -17.44 -20.61
CA VAL A 198 -5.36 -18.20 -21.56
C VAL A 198 -5.76 -17.28 -22.71
N ASP A 199 -5.54 -17.72 -23.93
CA ASP A 199 -5.97 -16.96 -25.11
C ASP A 199 -7.46 -17.20 -25.42
N VAL A 200 -8.21 -16.15 -25.76
CA VAL A 200 -9.65 -16.20 -26.07
C VAL A 200 -9.99 -17.11 -27.26
N SER A 201 -9.04 -17.34 -28.17
CA SER A 201 -9.21 -18.23 -29.33
C SER A 201 -8.87 -19.69 -29.04
N SER A 202 -8.35 -20.00 -27.84
CA SER A 202 -8.07 -21.37 -27.41
C SER A 202 -9.34 -22.11 -26.97
N ALA A 203 -9.30 -23.45 -26.97
CA ALA A 203 -10.42 -24.27 -26.50
C ALA A 203 -10.80 -23.98 -25.02
N GLU A 204 -9.80 -23.72 -24.18
CA GLU A 204 -10.00 -23.31 -22.80
C GLU A 204 -10.61 -21.91 -22.71
N GLY A 205 -10.12 -20.96 -23.53
CA GLY A 205 -10.68 -19.62 -23.65
C GLY A 205 -12.16 -19.63 -24.00
N TYR A 206 -12.57 -20.41 -25.02
CA TYR A 206 -13.99 -20.57 -25.37
C TYR A 206 -14.81 -21.16 -24.23
N THR A 207 -14.24 -22.10 -23.48
CA THR A 207 -14.91 -22.71 -22.32
C THR A 207 -15.17 -21.65 -21.23
N LEU A 208 -14.17 -20.82 -20.91
CA LEU A 208 -14.29 -19.73 -19.94
C LEU A 208 -15.29 -18.66 -20.39
N ILE A 209 -15.21 -18.25 -21.66
CA ILE A 209 -16.11 -17.27 -22.28
C ILE A 209 -17.56 -17.74 -22.16
N SER A 210 -17.82 -19.00 -22.52
CA SER A 210 -19.16 -19.59 -22.46
C SER A 210 -19.65 -19.75 -21.01
N LYS A 211 -18.82 -20.34 -20.13
CA LYS A 211 -19.16 -20.60 -18.72
C LYS A 211 -19.58 -19.32 -18.00
N TYR A 212 -18.83 -18.24 -18.22
CA TYR A 212 -19.00 -16.97 -17.50
C TYR A 212 -19.66 -15.87 -18.33
N ASN A 213 -20.15 -16.19 -19.54
CA ASN A 213 -20.77 -15.23 -20.45
C ASN A 213 -19.91 -13.96 -20.65
N ILE A 214 -18.62 -14.15 -20.93
CA ILE A 214 -17.66 -13.05 -21.10
C ILE A 214 -17.87 -12.42 -22.48
N LYS A 215 -18.30 -11.16 -22.52
CA LYS A 215 -18.59 -10.47 -23.78
C LYS A 215 -17.40 -9.76 -24.38
N TYR A 216 -16.40 -9.42 -23.56
CA TYR A 216 -15.29 -8.58 -23.96
C TYR A 216 -13.95 -9.11 -23.44
N GLY A 217 -12.92 -8.99 -24.27
CA GLY A 217 -11.55 -9.37 -23.96
C GLY A 217 -10.54 -8.37 -24.54
N PRO A 218 -9.30 -8.28 -24.02
CA PRO A 218 -8.77 -9.00 -22.86
C PRO A 218 -9.53 -8.70 -21.56
N THR A 219 -9.41 -9.58 -20.56
CA THR A 219 -9.97 -9.40 -19.20
C THR A 219 -9.24 -10.27 -18.17
N ILE A 220 -9.56 -10.13 -16.88
CA ILE A 220 -9.02 -10.97 -15.81
C ILE A 220 -10.11 -11.70 -15.03
N LEU A 221 -9.74 -12.87 -14.51
CA LEU A 221 -10.52 -13.64 -13.56
C LEU A 221 -9.68 -13.86 -12.30
N LEU A 222 -10.26 -13.60 -11.13
CA LEU A 222 -9.64 -13.88 -9.83
C LEU A 222 -10.44 -14.97 -9.13
N ARG A 223 -9.75 -15.93 -8.51
CA ARG A 223 -10.39 -17.05 -7.81
C ARG A 223 -9.63 -17.39 -6.54
N GLY A 224 -10.36 -17.55 -5.43
CA GLY A 224 -9.78 -17.89 -4.14
C GLY A 224 -10.50 -17.18 -3.01
N ASP A 225 -9.79 -16.94 -1.91
CA ASP A 225 -10.33 -16.33 -0.70
C ASP A 225 -10.22 -14.79 -0.73
N LEU A 226 -10.87 -14.18 -1.72
CA LEU A 226 -10.85 -12.72 -1.90
C LEU A 226 -11.66 -11.97 -0.83
N ASP A 227 -12.54 -12.66 -0.11
CA ASP A 227 -13.32 -12.09 1.00
C ASP A 227 -12.44 -11.67 2.19
N ALA A 228 -11.21 -12.16 2.28
CA ALA A 228 -10.23 -11.68 3.25
C ALA A 228 -9.84 -10.20 3.01
N TYR A 229 -10.03 -9.69 1.78
CA TYR A 229 -9.76 -8.30 1.39
C TYR A 229 -11.04 -7.46 1.54
N GLN A 230 -11.33 -7.01 2.77
CA GLN A 230 -12.61 -6.39 3.14
C GLN A 230 -13.08 -5.24 2.24
N ASN A 231 -12.16 -4.41 1.74
CA ASN A 231 -12.49 -3.27 0.86
C ASN A 231 -12.52 -3.64 -0.62
N PHE A 232 -11.97 -4.80 -0.99
CA PHE A 232 -11.83 -5.21 -2.38
C PHE A 232 -13.19 -5.54 -2.98
N LYS A 233 -14.07 -6.22 -2.23
CA LYS A 233 -15.42 -6.57 -2.70
C LYS A 233 -16.21 -5.34 -3.14
N THR A 234 -16.25 -4.30 -2.30
CA THR A 234 -16.93 -3.04 -2.60
C THR A 234 -16.31 -2.34 -3.81
N LEU A 235 -14.99 -2.34 -3.93
CA LEU A 235 -14.30 -1.79 -5.11
C LEU A 235 -14.66 -2.58 -6.37
N TRP A 236 -14.70 -3.91 -6.28
CA TRP A 236 -14.94 -4.80 -7.40
C TRP A 236 -16.33 -4.64 -8.02
N GLU A 237 -17.35 -4.36 -7.21
CA GLU A 237 -18.73 -4.13 -7.67
C GLU A 237 -18.83 -2.99 -8.70
N SER A 238 -17.86 -2.07 -8.74
CA SER A 238 -17.79 -0.97 -9.71
C SER A 238 -17.19 -1.37 -11.07
N VAL A 239 -16.44 -2.46 -11.14
CA VAL A 239 -15.65 -2.85 -12.33
C VAL A 239 -15.91 -4.27 -12.82
N GLY A 240 -16.63 -5.07 -12.05
CA GLY A 240 -16.74 -6.50 -12.29
C GLY A 240 -17.98 -7.13 -11.68
N THR A 241 -18.05 -8.46 -11.81
CA THR A 241 -19.06 -9.30 -11.16
C THR A 241 -18.38 -10.37 -10.32
N ILE A 242 -19.14 -10.91 -9.35
CA ILE A 242 -18.75 -12.09 -8.58
C ILE A 242 -19.72 -13.20 -8.97
N GLU A 243 -19.19 -14.27 -9.56
CA GLU A 243 -19.96 -15.40 -10.03
C GLU A 243 -20.35 -16.33 -8.88
N SER A 244 -21.35 -17.18 -9.11
CA SER A 244 -21.85 -18.12 -8.09
C SER A 244 -20.81 -19.11 -7.56
N ASP A 245 -19.73 -19.36 -8.31
CA ASP A 245 -18.61 -20.19 -7.88
C ASP A 245 -17.50 -19.41 -7.16
N GLY A 246 -17.74 -18.14 -6.82
CA GLY A 246 -16.81 -17.25 -6.14
C GLY A 246 -15.74 -16.64 -7.05
N THR A 247 -15.84 -16.81 -8.37
CA THR A 247 -14.90 -16.20 -9.32
C THR A 247 -15.25 -14.72 -9.53
N TYR A 248 -14.27 -13.85 -9.33
CA TYR A 248 -14.37 -12.42 -9.60
C TYR A 248 -13.96 -12.19 -11.05
N ILE A 249 -14.81 -11.56 -11.85
CA ILE A 249 -14.55 -11.33 -13.29
C ILE A 249 -14.62 -9.85 -13.59
N PHE A 250 -13.60 -9.33 -14.26
CA PHE A 250 -13.58 -7.94 -14.70
C PHE A 250 -14.49 -7.78 -15.92
N ARG A 251 -15.38 -6.78 -15.88
CA ARG A 251 -16.51 -6.64 -16.80
C ARG A 251 -16.53 -5.27 -17.46
N GLU A 252 -17.53 -5.08 -18.30
CA GLU A 252 -17.82 -3.88 -19.08
C GLU A 252 -17.70 -2.60 -18.29
N ALA A 253 -18.20 -2.59 -17.05
CA ALA A 253 -18.19 -1.41 -16.18
C ALA A 253 -16.77 -0.86 -15.93
N GLY A 254 -15.75 -1.72 -15.97
CA GLY A 254 -14.35 -1.31 -15.81
C GLY A 254 -13.62 -1.01 -17.13
N LEU A 255 -14.13 -1.44 -18.28
CA LEU A 255 -13.43 -1.34 -19.56
C LEU A 255 -13.22 0.10 -20.03
N ASP A 256 -14.09 1.03 -19.61
CA ASP A 256 -13.96 2.47 -19.90
C ASP A 256 -12.63 3.06 -19.44
N LEU A 257 -11.98 2.43 -18.46
CA LEU A 257 -10.72 2.86 -17.88
C LEU A 257 -9.49 2.22 -18.53
N MET A 258 -9.66 1.21 -19.40
CA MET A 258 -8.56 0.34 -19.86
C MET A 258 -8.15 0.57 -21.31
N GLY A 259 -8.99 1.16 -22.16
CA GLY A 259 -8.68 1.52 -23.54
C GLY A 259 -9.40 0.64 -24.57
N ILE A 260 -8.67 0.17 -25.60
CA ILE A 260 -9.27 -0.62 -26.69
C ILE A 260 -9.45 -2.08 -26.23
N TYR A 261 -10.60 -2.66 -26.53
CA TYR A 261 -10.94 -4.05 -26.23
C TYR A 261 -11.73 -4.65 -27.40
N LYS A 262 -11.99 -5.94 -27.36
CA LYS A 262 -12.68 -6.68 -28.41
C LYS A 262 -13.99 -7.25 -27.89
N ASN A 263 -15.05 -7.08 -28.66
CA ASN A 263 -16.29 -7.81 -28.46
C ASN A 263 -16.08 -9.27 -28.91
N LEU A 264 -16.19 -10.23 -28.00
CA LEU A 264 -15.91 -11.64 -28.25
C LEU A 264 -17.03 -12.37 -29.01
N ALA A 265 -18.21 -11.75 -29.13
CA ALA A 265 -19.30 -12.28 -29.94
C ALA A 265 -19.18 -11.85 -31.42
N THR A 266 -18.79 -10.60 -31.66
CA THR A 266 -18.69 -10.04 -33.03
C THR A 266 -17.26 -9.99 -33.57
N TRP A 267 -16.27 -10.20 -32.70
CA TRP A 267 -14.84 -10.00 -32.95
C TRP A 267 -14.46 -8.58 -33.38
N ALA A 268 -15.35 -7.60 -33.16
CA ALA A 268 -15.10 -6.19 -33.45
C ALA A 268 -14.28 -5.52 -32.35
N LEU A 269 -13.38 -4.62 -32.74
CA LEU A 269 -12.69 -3.74 -31.80
C LEU A 269 -13.63 -2.63 -31.33
N MET A 270 -13.57 -2.35 -30.03
CA MET A 270 -14.33 -1.32 -29.33
C MET A 270 -13.33 -0.35 -28.70
N ASN A 271 -13.69 0.94 -28.69
CA ASN A 271 -12.92 1.99 -28.02
C ASN A 271 -13.84 2.70 -27.03
N THR A 272 -13.32 2.99 -25.83
CA THR A 272 -14.06 3.72 -24.79
C THR A 272 -13.75 5.22 -24.78
N GLN A 273 -12.86 5.68 -25.66
CA GLN A 273 -12.46 7.08 -25.84
C GLN A 273 -13.04 7.71 -27.11
#